data_AF-A0A045J372-F1
#
_entry.id   AF-A0A045J372-F1
#
_cell.length_a   1.000
_cell.length_b   1.000
_cell.length_c   1.000
_cell.angle_alpha   90.00
_cell.angle_beta   90.00
_cell.angle_gamma   90.00
#
_symmetry.space_group_name_H-M   'P 1'
#
loop_
_entity.id
_entity.type
_entity.pdbx_description
1 polymer ?
#
loop_
_entity_poly.entity_id
_entity_poly.type
_entity_poly.pdbx_seq_one_letter_code
_entity_poly.pdbx_strand_id
1 'polypeptide(L)'
;MLLAYVLITKGEFGAAASMLEPAAATLERTGYSWGPLSLMLLATAIAQQGHIAESAKTLQRAEARHGTKSALFAPELGLARAWTRAAAQDMTGAIAAAREAARTAERAGQAAVALCAWHNAVRLGDIRAVDPVTRLAAEIDCTVGNILVKHARGLADGDAAELTAVAEELAGIGMAAAAADATKAAARLGPQQR
;
A
#
# COMPACT_ATOMS: atom_id res chain seq x y z
N MET A 1 9.16 3.24 -13.45
CA MET A 1 7.98 3.14 -12.57
C MET A 1 7.62 1.69 -12.24
N LEU A 2 7.47 0.80 -13.23
CA LEU A 2 7.19 -0.62 -12.97
C LEU A 2 8.21 -1.30 -12.04
N LEU A 3 9.51 -1.11 -12.27
CA LEU A 3 10.55 -1.63 -11.38
C LEU A 3 10.41 -1.11 -9.95
N ALA A 4 10.04 0.17 -9.76
CA ALA A 4 9.84 0.74 -8.44
C ALA A 4 8.66 0.07 -7.71
N TYR A 5 7.58 -0.21 -8.43
CA TYR A 5 6.44 -0.94 -7.87
C TYR A 5 6.84 -2.35 -7.40
N VAL A 6 7.67 -3.05 -8.19
CA VAL A 6 8.21 -4.36 -7.82
C VAL A 6 9.09 -4.26 -6.56
N LEU A 7 10.01 -3.29 -6.52
CA LEU A 7 10.89 -3.09 -5.36
C LEU A 7 10.10 -2.76 -4.09
N ILE A 8 9.08 -1.90 -4.18
CA ILE A 8 8.17 -1.60 -3.06
C ILE A 8 7.43 -2.86 -2.62
N THR A 9 6.95 -3.68 -3.55
CA THR A 9 6.24 -4.94 -3.24
C THR A 9 7.15 -5.94 -2.52
N LYS A 10 8.42 -5.99 -2.91
CA LYS A 10 9.47 -6.80 -2.26
C LYS A 10 9.97 -6.22 -0.93
N GLY A 11 9.55 -5.01 -0.55
CA GLY A 11 10.07 -4.33 0.65
C GLY A 11 11.47 -3.73 0.48
N GLU A 12 11.98 -3.66 -0.74
CA GLU A 12 13.27 -3.04 -1.08
C GLU A 12 13.12 -1.51 -1.20
N PHE A 13 12.61 -0.87 -0.14
CA PHE A 13 12.17 0.53 -0.17
C PHE A 13 13.31 1.51 -0.42
N GLY A 14 14.49 1.26 0.14
CA GLY A 14 15.67 2.09 -0.11
C GLY A 14 16.09 2.07 -1.59
N ALA A 15 16.15 0.89 -2.20
CA ALA A 15 16.45 0.75 -3.62
C ALA A 15 15.38 1.43 -4.50
N ALA A 16 14.10 1.29 -4.13
CA ALA A 16 13.02 1.99 -4.80
C ALA A 16 13.20 3.51 -4.72
N ALA A 17 13.49 4.05 -3.55
CA ALA A 17 13.69 5.49 -3.33
C ALA A 17 14.89 6.03 -4.12
N SER A 18 16.06 5.38 -4.03
CA SER A 18 17.27 5.80 -4.74
C SER A 18 17.09 5.83 -6.26
N MET A 19 16.29 4.92 -6.82
CA MET A 19 15.97 4.92 -8.24
C MET A 19 14.92 5.99 -8.60
N LEU A 20 13.91 6.16 -7.75
CA LEU A 20 12.80 7.07 -8.01
C LEU A 20 13.18 8.54 -7.88
N GLU A 21 14.11 8.90 -7.00
CA GLU A 21 14.51 10.29 -6.77
C GLU A 21 15.00 11.01 -8.05
N PRO A 22 16.03 10.51 -8.78
CA PRO A 22 16.45 11.14 -10.04
C PRO A 22 15.39 11.02 -11.14
N ALA A 23 14.60 9.95 -11.15
CA ALA A 23 13.53 9.76 -12.12
C ALA A 23 12.40 10.79 -11.94
N ALA A 24 11.97 11.03 -10.71
CA ALA A 24 10.93 12.01 -10.38
C ALA A 24 11.37 13.43 -10.73
N ALA A 25 12.60 13.80 -10.38
CA ALA A 25 13.18 15.10 -10.73
C ALA A 25 13.16 15.38 -12.25
N THR A 26 13.38 14.34 -13.06
CA THR A 26 13.31 14.43 -14.53
C THR A 26 11.85 14.50 -15.01
N LEU A 27 10.98 13.63 -14.52
CA LEU A 27 9.61 13.47 -15.00
C LEU A 27 8.69 14.62 -14.58
N GLU A 28 8.88 15.21 -13.40
CA GLU A 28 8.10 16.37 -12.93
C GLU A 28 8.14 17.55 -13.91
N ARG A 29 9.25 17.70 -14.63
CA ARG A 29 9.46 18.79 -15.61
C ARG A 29 8.67 18.59 -16.90
N THR A 30 8.20 17.38 -17.17
CA THR A 30 7.48 17.05 -18.41
C THR A 30 6.03 17.51 -18.39
N GLY A 31 5.44 17.73 -17.20
CA GLY A 31 4.02 18.11 -17.06
C GLY A 31 3.02 17.00 -17.41
N TYR A 32 3.49 15.75 -17.55
CA TYR A 32 2.67 14.57 -17.81
C TYR A 32 2.42 13.74 -16.54
N SER A 33 1.50 12.78 -16.66
CA SER A 33 1.00 11.94 -15.57
C SER A 33 2.09 11.14 -14.82
N TRP A 34 3.21 10.86 -15.49
CA TRP A 34 4.35 10.13 -14.93
C TRP A 34 5.10 10.90 -13.85
N GLY A 35 5.11 12.25 -13.90
CA GLY A 35 5.72 13.09 -12.87
C GLY A 35 5.06 12.86 -11.51
N PRO A 36 3.75 13.15 -11.37
CA PRO A 36 3.01 12.90 -10.13
C PRO A 36 3.07 11.44 -9.67
N LEU A 37 2.89 10.47 -10.58
CA LEU A 37 2.98 9.05 -10.22
C LEU A 37 4.35 8.68 -9.61
N SER A 38 5.44 9.17 -10.19
CA SER A 38 6.78 8.90 -9.67
C SER A 38 6.99 9.46 -8.26
N LEU A 39 6.44 10.66 -7.99
CA LEU A 39 6.45 11.27 -6.66
C LEU A 39 5.59 10.50 -5.65
N MET A 40 4.43 9.97 -6.07
CA MET A 40 3.56 9.15 -5.20
C MET A 40 4.31 7.89 -4.75
N LEU A 41 4.93 7.17 -5.71
CA LEU A 41 5.72 5.97 -5.41
C LEU A 41 6.94 6.30 -4.53
N LEU A 42 7.60 7.44 -4.77
CA LEU A 42 8.74 7.89 -3.96
C LEU A 42 8.30 8.20 -2.53
N ALA A 43 7.20 8.93 -2.35
CA ALA A 43 6.64 9.23 -1.04
C ALA A 43 6.28 7.95 -0.28
N THR A 44 5.67 6.96 -0.94
CA THR A 44 5.39 5.64 -0.34
C THR A 44 6.67 4.93 0.08
N ALA A 45 7.70 4.87 -0.77
CA ALA A 45 8.96 4.20 -0.45
C ALA A 45 9.71 4.86 0.71
N ILE A 46 9.73 6.20 0.77
CA ILE A 46 10.34 6.96 1.87
C ILE A 46 9.55 6.77 3.17
N ALA A 47 8.21 6.78 3.10
CA ALA A 47 7.35 6.57 4.26
C ALA A 47 7.53 5.16 4.85
N GLN A 48 7.65 4.14 4.01
CA GLN A 48 7.90 2.75 4.43
C GLN A 48 9.25 2.56 5.14
N GLN A 49 10.21 3.47 4.94
CA GLN A 49 11.48 3.50 5.67
C GLN A 49 11.39 4.27 7.00
N GLY A 50 10.24 4.90 7.31
CA GLY A 50 10.05 5.71 8.51
C GLY A 50 10.58 7.14 8.41
N HIS A 51 10.97 7.62 7.22
CA HIS A 51 11.46 8.98 7.03
C HIS A 51 10.29 9.99 6.95
N ILE A 52 9.80 10.41 8.12
CA ILE A 52 8.57 11.20 8.28
C ILE A 52 8.62 12.53 7.50
N ALA A 53 9.61 13.39 7.78
CA ALA A 53 9.67 14.73 7.17
C ALA A 53 9.87 14.67 5.64
N GLU A 54 10.69 13.74 5.18
CA GLU A 54 11.00 13.59 3.76
C GLU A 54 9.82 13.00 2.97
N SER A 55 9.10 12.03 3.54
CA SER A 55 7.89 11.48 2.92
C SER A 55 6.79 12.54 2.82
N ALA A 56 6.59 13.36 3.85
CA ALA A 56 5.63 14.45 3.83
C ALA A 56 5.98 15.52 2.77
N LYS A 57 7.25 15.92 2.68
CA LYS A 57 7.73 16.85 1.65
C LYS A 57 7.51 16.31 0.23
N THR A 58 7.79 15.03 0.02
CA THR A 58 7.62 14.38 -1.28
C THR A 58 6.14 14.24 -1.64
N LEU A 59 5.29 13.88 -0.67
CA LEU A 59 3.84 13.83 -0.86
C LEU A 59 3.26 15.20 -1.23
N GLN A 60 3.68 16.28 -0.58
CA GLN A 60 3.23 17.64 -0.91
C GLN A 60 3.55 18.00 -2.37
N ARG A 61 4.73 17.59 -2.87
CA ARG A 61 5.08 17.75 -4.30
C ARG A 61 4.15 16.93 -5.18
N ALA A 62 3.85 15.68 -4.80
CA ALA A 62 2.95 14.81 -5.56
C ALA A 62 1.55 15.44 -5.68
N GLU A 63 1.02 15.97 -4.58
CA GLU A 63 -0.28 16.64 -4.51
C GLU A 63 -0.31 17.91 -5.36
N ALA A 64 0.72 18.75 -5.26
CA ALA A 64 0.80 20.00 -6.02
C ALA A 64 0.84 19.77 -7.54
N ARG A 65 1.33 18.61 -7.99
CA ARG A 65 1.44 18.27 -9.43
C ARG A 65 0.34 17.34 -9.92
N HIS A 66 -0.44 16.75 -9.03
CA HIS A 66 -1.58 15.95 -9.40
C HIS A 66 -2.70 16.85 -9.95
N GLY A 67 -3.30 16.42 -11.06
CA GLY A 67 -4.44 17.10 -11.68
C GLY A 67 -5.12 16.20 -12.70
N THR A 68 -5.92 16.79 -13.60
CA THR A 68 -6.74 16.06 -14.57
C THR A 68 -5.94 15.06 -15.41
N LYS A 69 -4.71 15.42 -15.81
CA LYS A 69 -3.84 14.55 -16.62
C LYS A 69 -3.35 13.30 -15.86
N SER A 70 -3.37 13.32 -14.54
CA SER A 70 -2.94 12.22 -13.68
C SER A 70 -4.07 11.61 -12.86
N ALA A 71 -5.33 11.91 -13.20
CA ALA A 71 -6.50 11.47 -12.44
C ALA A 71 -6.62 9.94 -12.34
N LEU A 72 -6.10 9.21 -13.34
CA LEU A 72 -5.98 7.75 -13.33
C LEU A 72 -5.22 7.21 -12.09
N PHE A 73 -4.28 8.01 -11.56
CA PHE A 73 -3.42 7.65 -10.44
C PHE A 73 -3.89 8.24 -9.10
N ALA A 74 -5.16 8.63 -9.00
CA ALA A 74 -5.75 9.08 -7.74
C ALA A 74 -5.65 8.01 -6.61
N PRO A 75 -5.80 6.69 -6.89
CA PRO A 75 -5.59 5.67 -5.87
C PRO A 75 -4.14 5.66 -5.32
N GLU A 76 -3.13 5.77 -6.19
CA GLU A 76 -1.72 5.81 -5.79
C GLU A 76 -1.40 7.03 -4.93
N LEU A 77 -2.02 8.18 -5.23
CA LEU A 77 -1.93 9.35 -4.36
C LEU A 77 -2.54 9.08 -2.98
N GLY A 78 -3.70 8.41 -2.95
CA GLY A 78 -4.34 7.99 -1.70
C GLY A 78 -3.48 7.02 -0.88
N LEU A 79 -2.78 6.09 -1.54
CA LEU A 79 -1.85 5.17 -0.88
C LEU A 79 -0.58 5.88 -0.38
N ALA A 80 -0.06 6.85 -1.13
CA ALA A 80 1.04 7.70 -0.66
C ALA A 80 0.65 8.45 0.62
N ARG A 81 -0.55 9.04 0.66
CA ARG A 81 -1.12 9.65 1.88
C ARG A 81 -1.22 8.68 3.04
N ALA A 82 -1.73 7.47 2.77
CA ALA A 82 -1.89 6.43 3.79
C ALA A 82 -0.56 6.07 4.46
N TRP A 83 0.46 5.76 3.67
CA TRP A 83 1.76 5.37 4.20
C TRP A 83 2.52 6.53 4.85
N THR A 84 2.43 7.76 4.33
CA THR A 84 3.00 8.95 5.00
C THR A 84 2.37 9.18 6.38
N ARG A 85 1.05 9.00 6.53
CA ARG A 85 0.38 9.07 7.84
C ARG A 85 0.82 7.94 8.77
N ALA A 86 0.95 6.72 8.24
CA ALA A 86 1.45 5.59 9.01
C ALA A 86 2.86 5.83 9.56
N ALA A 87 3.77 6.40 8.74
CA ALA A 87 5.11 6.79 9.17
C ALA A 87 5.06 7.80 10.33
N ALA A 88 4.11 8.75 10.27
CA ALA A 88 3.85 9.74 11.32
C ALA A 88 3.06 9.20 12.53
N GLN A 89 2.85 7.88 12.63
CA GLN A 89 2.08 7.21 13.68
C GLN A 89 0.58 7.58 13.74
N ASP A 90 0.04 8.21 12.69
CA ASP A 90 -1.39 8.46 12.51
C ASP A 90 -2.06 7.24 11.84
N MET A 91 -2.21 6.15 12.59
CA MET A 91 -2.76 4.90 12.04
C MET A 91 -4.24 5.02 11.64
N THR A 92 -5.03 5.77 12.40
CA THR A 92 -6.44 6.02 12.07
C THR A 92 -6.57 6.76 10.74
N GLY A 93 -5.79 7.82 10.55
CA GLY A 93 -5.75 8.57 9.29
C GLY A 93 -5.15 7.77 8.15
N ALA A 94 -4.15 6.92 8.41
CA ALA A 94 -3.56 6.03 7.43
C ALA A 94 -4.59 5.04 6.85
N ILE A 95 -5.33 4.35 7.73
CA ILE A 95 -6.41 3.44 7.34
C ILE A 95 -7.50 4.19 6.56
N ALA A 96 -7.94 5.34 7.05
CA ALA A 96 -8.96 6.13 6.37
C ALA A 96 -8.53 6.53 4.94
N ALA A 97 -7.28 6.93 4.76
CA ALA A 97 -6.72 7.26 3.45
C ALA A 97 -6.62 6.04 2.51
N ALA A 98 -6.18 4.88 3.01
CA ALA A 98 -6.13 3.65 2.22
C ALA A 98 -7.52 3.19 1.76
N ARG A 99 -8.53 3.26 2.64
CA ARG A 99 -9.93 2.97 2.27
C ARG A 99 -10.46 3.92 1.20
N GLU A 100 -10.14 5.21 1.30
CA GLU A 100 -10.57 6.18 0.29
C GLU A 100 -9.89 5.97 -1.06
N ALA A 101 -8.60 5.59 -1.05
CA ALA A 101 -7.89 5.17 -2.25
C ALA A 101 -8.59 3.98 -2.93
N ALA A 102 -8.98 2.98 -2.13
CA ALA A 102 -9.66 1.80 -2.63
C ALA A 102 -11.04 2.12 -3.23
N ARG A 103 -11.86 2.90 -2.51
CA ARG A 103 -13.16 3.37 -3.04
C ARG A 103 -13.02 4.22 -4.30
N THR A 104 -11.96 5.02 -4.38
CA THR A 104 -11.66 5.81 -5.58
C THR A 104 -11.38 4.91 -6.78
N ALA A 105 -10.55 3.87 -6.60
CA ALA A 105 -10.30 2.87 -7.62
C ALA A 105 -11.59 2.12 -8.04
N GLU A 106 -12.44 1.73 -7.08
CA GLU A 106 -13.73 1.07 -7.40
C GLU A 106 -14.63 1.97 -8.25
N ARG A 107 -14.80 3.24 -7.86
CA ARG A 107 -15.59 4.21 -8.65
C ARG A 107 -15.02 4.45 -10.04
N ALA A 108 -13.69 4.30 -10.19
CA ALA A 108 -13.00 4.41 -11.47
C ALA A 108 -13.03 3.10 -12.30
N GLY A 109 -13.68 2.03 -11.82
CA GLY A 109 -13.74 0.74 -12.50
C GLY A 109 -12.42 -0.05 -12.46
N GLN A 110 -11.50 0.30 -11.56
CA GLN A 110 -10.17 -0.33 -11.45
C GLN A 110 -10.18 -1.43 -10.38
N ALA A 111 -10.91 -2.52 -10.60
CA ALA A 111 -11.11 -3.59 -9.60
C ALA A 111 -9.80 -4.13 -9.00
N ALA A 112 -8.78 -4.41 -9.82
CA ALA A 112 -7.49 -4.90 -9.33
C ALA A 112 -6.74 -3.85 -8.48
N VAL A 113 -6.80 -2.57 -8.86
CA VAL A 113 -6.19 -1.47 -8.09
C VAL A 113 -6.93 -1.28 -6.76
N ALA A 114 -8.26 -1.40 -6.77
CA ALA A 114 -9.08 -1.37 -5.57
C ALA A 114 -8.71 -2.49 -4.60
N LEU A 115 -8.57 -3.73 -5.10
CA LEU A 115 -8.15 -4.87 -4.28
C LEU A 115 -6.77 -4.63 -3.64
N CYS A 116 -5.79 -4.14 -4.41
CA CYS A 116 -4.48 -3.76 -3.89
C CYS A 116 -4.57 -2.65 -2.82
N ALA A 117 -5.42 -1.64 -3.03
CA ALA A 117 -5.59 -0.55 -2.08
C ALA A 117 -6.27 -1.01 -0.78
N TRP A 118 -7.28 -1.87 -0.86
CA TRP A 118 -7.88 -2.53 0.29
C TRP A 118 -6.86 -3.41 1.03
N HIS A 119 -5.98 -4.11 0.32
CA HIS A 119 -4.90 -4.87 0.95
C HIS A 119 -3.92 -3.98 1.73
N ASN A 120 -3.63 -2.78 1.24
CA ASN A 120 -2.85 -1.81 2.02
C ASN A 120 -3.59 -1.37 3.30
N ALA A 121 -4.91 -1.24 3.27
CA ALA A 121 -5.68 -0.99 4.49
C ALA A 121 -5.55 -2.16 5.49
N VAL A 122 -5.66 -3.41 5.02
CA VAL A 122 -5.42 -4.61 5.85
C VAL A 122 -4.01 -4.60 6.46
N ARG A 123 -2.97 -4.34 5.65
CA ARG A 123 -1.58 -4.23 6.12
C ARG A 123 -1.40 -3.15 7.19
N LEU A 124 -2.18 -2.07 7.12
CA LEU A 124 -2.21 -1.00 8.11
C LEU A 124 -3.04 -1.33 9.36
N GLY A 125 -3.69 -2.50 9.42
CA GLY A 125 -4.47 -2.96 10.58
C GLY A 125 -5.98 -2.84 10.42
N ASP A 126 -6.50 -2.67 9.20
CA ASP A 126 -7.93 -2.53 8.97
C ASP A 126 -8.71 -3.86 9.05
N ILE A 127 -9.35 -4.11 10.20
CA ILE A 127 -10.24 -5.25 10.42
C ILE A 127 -11.59 -5.17 9.67
N ARG A 128 -11.95 -4.02 9.09
CA ARG A 128 -13.24 -3.82 8.39
C ARG A 128 -13.15 -4.03 6.88
N ALA A 129 -11.97 -4.38 6.37
CA ALA A 129 -11.74 -4.56 4.93
C ALA A 129 -12.18 -5.95 4.42
N VAL A 130 -12.64 -6.86 5.28
CA VAL A 130 -12.99 -8.25 4.91
C VAL A 130 -14.01 -8.31 3.77
N ASP A 131 -15.13 -7.59 3.89
CA ASP A 131 -16.21 -7.61 2.90
C ASP A 131 -15.78 -7.09 1.53
N PRO A 132 -15.21 -5.88 1.39
CA PRO A 132 -14.78 -5.39 0.08
C PRO A 132 -13.66 -6.23 -0.53
N VAL A 133 -12.71 -6.74 0.26
CA VAL A 133 -11.66 -7.64 -0.23
C VAL A 133 -12.26 -8.94 -0.75
N THR A 134 -13.18 -9.55 -0.01
CA THR A 134 -13.84 -10.81 -0.42
C THR A 134 -14.62 -10.64 -1.72
N ARG A 135 -15.40 -9.56 -1.83
CA ARG A 135 -16.15 -9.26 -3.05
C ARG A 135 -15.24 -9.07 -4.26
N LEU A 136 -14.21 -8.22 -4.15
CA LEU A 136 -13.29 -7.95 -5.26
C LEU A 136 -12.45 -9.18 -5.62
N ALA A 137 -12.04 -9.99 -4.65
CA ALA A 137 -11.33 -11.23 -4.90
C ALA A 137 -12.20 -12.23 -5.69
N ALA A 138 -13.49 -12.34 -5.35
CA ALA A 138 -14.43 -13.19 -6.09
C ALA A 138 -14.73 -12.67 -7.51
N GLU A 139 -14.76 -11.35 -7.71
CA GLU A 139 -14.95 -10.73 -9.02
C GLU A 139 -13.74 -10.96 -9.95
N ILE A 140 -12.52 -10.86 -9.41
CA ILE A 140 -11.28 -11.01 -10.19
C ILE A 140 -10.91 -12.47 -10.40
N ASP A 141 -11.27 -13.35 -9.44
CA ASP A 141 -10.97 -14.79 -9.42
C ASP A 141 -9.48 -15.09 -9.64
N CYS A 142 -8.64 -14.72 -8.67
CA CYS A 142 -7.20 -14.97 -8.75
C CYS A 142 -6.58 -15.44 -7.44
N THR A 143 -5.47 -16.17 -7.54
CA THR A 143 -4.73 -16.73 -6.39
C THR A 143 -4.35 -15.65 -5.38
N VAL A 144 -3.91 -14.48 -5.84
CA VAL A 144 -3.55 -13.36 -4.96
C VAL A 144 -4.78 -12.88 -4.18
N GLY A 145 -5.94 -12.77 -4.83
CA GLY A 145 -7.19 -12.41 -4.17
C GLY A 145 -7.53 -13.33 -3.00
N ASN A 146 -7.34 -14.65 -3.16
CA ASN A 146 -7.57 -15.62 -2.10
C ASN A 146 -6.65 -15.42 -0.88
N ILE A 147 -5.36 -15.14 -1.12
CA ILE A 147 -4.40 -14.84 -0.03
C ILE A 147 -4.79 -13.56 0.71
N LEU A 148 -5.25 -12.54 -0.03
CA LEU A 148 -5.68 -11.26 0.54
C LEU A 148 -6.95 -11.40 1.40
N VAL A 149 -7.88 -12.26 1.00
CA VAL A 149 -9.06 -12.61 1.81
C VAL A 149 -8.66 -13.27 3.12
N LYS A 150 -7.74 -14.26 3.06
CA LYS A 150 -7.19 -14.90 4.26
C LYS A 150 -6.53 -13.88 5.19
N HIS A 151 -5.71 -12.99 4.66
CA HIS A 151 -5.09 -11.92 5.45
C HIS A 151 -6.14 -11.06 6.15
N ALA A 152 -7.14 -10.58 5.42
CA ALA A 152 -8.19 -9.73 5.98
C ALA A 152 -8.97 -10.44 7.10
N ARG A 153 -9.33 -11.71 6.89
CA ARG A 153 -10.06 -12.52 7.88
C ARG A 153 -9.21 -12.84 9.10
N GLY A 154 -7.99 -13.34 8.92
CA GLY A 154 -7.07 -13.63 10.02
C GLY A 154 -6.82 -12.40 10.89
N LEU A 155 -6.73 -11.21 10.28
CA LEU A 155 -6.62 -9.96 11.02
C LEU A 155 -7.90 -9.60 11.80
N ALA A 156 -9.07 -9.76 11.18
CA ALA A 156 -10.35 -9.45 11.82
C ALA A 156 -10.70 -10.41 12.97
N ASP A 157 -10.36 -11.69 12.81
CA ASP A 157 -10.63 -12.75 13.77
C ASP A 157 -9.55 -12.82 14.88
N GLY A 158 -8.45 -12.08 14.73
CA GLY A 158 -7.33 -12.11 15.66
C GLY A 158 -6.54 -13.44 15.62
N ASP A 159 -6.58 -14.13 14.49
CA ASP A 159 -5.95 -15.43 14.30
C ASP A 159 -4.46 -15.29 13.94
N ALA A 160 -3.61 -15.38 14.96
CA ALA A 160 -2.16 -15.29 14.80
C ALA A 160 -1.57 -16.45 13.94
N ALA A 161 -2.19 -17.64 13.96
CA ALA A 161 -1.72 -18.77 13.18
C ALA A 161 -2.03 -18.56 11.69
N GLU A 162 -3.25 -18.12 11.36
CA GLU A 162 -3.64 -17.77 10.00
C GLU A 162 -2.77 -16.63 9.45
N LEU A 163 -2.52 -15.58 10.25
CA LEU A 163 -1.65 -14.47 9.84
C LEU A 163 -0.19 -14.93 9.60
N THR A 164 0.28 -15.96 10.31
CA THR A 164 1.61 -16.54 10.09
C THR A 164 1.64 -17.32 8.77
N ALA A 165 0.64 -18.16 8.50
CA ALA A 165 0.52 -18.88 7.24
C ALA A 165 0.39 -17.92 6.03
N VAL A 166 -0.43 -16.87 6.16
CA VAL A 166 -0.55 -15.81 5.16
C VAL A 166 0.78 -15.11 4.90
N ALA A 167 1.58 -14.86 5.93
CA ALA A 167 2.90 -14.26 5.75
C ALA A 167 3.82 -15.14 4.89
N GLU A 168 3.80 -16.46 5.11
CA GLU A 168 4.56 -17.42 4.30
C GLU A 168 4.05 -17.48 2.85
N GLU A 169 2.73 -17.52 2.63
CA GLU A 169 2.13 -17.49 1.28
C GLU A 169 2.53 -16.21 0.52
N LEU A 170 2.45 -15.03 1.17
CA LEU A 170 2.84 -13.75 0.58
C LEU A 170 4.34 -13.69 0.26
N ALA A 171 5.18 -14.21 1.14
CA ALA A 171 6.62 -14.30 0.90
C ALA A 171 6.93 -15.22 -0.29
N GLY A 172 6.25 -16.36 -0.40
CA GLY A 172 6.40 -17.34 -1.49
C GLY A 172 6.09 -16.77 -2.88
N ILE A 173 5.20 -15.76 -2.97
CA ILE A 173 4.88 -15.06 -4.22
C ILE A 173 5.66 -13.74 -4.40
N GLY A 174 6.63 -13.45 -3.53
CA GLY A 174 7.49 -12.26 -3.64
C GLY A 174 6.89 -10.96 -3.08
N MET A 175 5.76 -11.02 -2.36
CA MET A 175 5.14 -9.88 -1.68
C MET A 175 5.72 -9.68 -0.27
N ALA A 176 7.05 -9.63 -0.16
CA ALA A 176 7.76 -9.63 1.11
C ALA A 176 7.41 -8.44 2.03
N ALA A 177 7.06 -7.27 1.47
CA ALA A 177 6.57 -6.15 2.29
C ALA A 177 5.27 -6.49 3.03
N ALA A 178 4.33 -7.12 2.33
CA ALA A 178 3.05 -7.53 2.91
C ALA A 178 3.21 -8.71 3.87
N ALA A 179 4.13 -9.64 3.57
CA ALA A 179 4.49 -10.73 4.47
C ALA A 179 5.01 -10.20 5.81
N ALA A 180 5.93 -9.22 5.78
CA ALA A 180 6.47 -8.61 6.99
C ALA A 180 5.38 -7.94 7.85
N ASP A 181 4.39 -7.30 7.23
CA ASP A 181 3.26 -6.69 7.94
C ASP A 181 2.34 -7.75 8.58
N ALA A 182 2.07 -8.86 7.88
CA ALA A 182 1.33 -10.00 8.42
C ALA A 182 2.05 -10.64 9.62
N THR A 183 3.38 -10.84 9.53
CA THR A 183 4.20 -11.33 10.66
C THR A 183 4.13 -10.39 11.86
N LYS A 184 4.22 -9.07 11.65
CA LYS A 184 4.07 -8.08 12.73
C LYS A 184 2.67 -8.11 13.34
N ALA A 185 1.62 -8.35 12.55
CA ALA A 185 0.26 -8.49 13.06
C ALA A 185 0.13 -9.77 13.93
N ALA A 186 0.62 -10.92 13.44
CA ALA A 186 0.63 -12.17 14.20
C ALA A 186 1.38 -12.02 15.54
N ALA A 187 2.56 -11.39 15.53
CA ALA A 187 3.36 -11.19 16.73
C ALA A 187 2.67 -10.30 17.79
N ARG A 188 1.82 -9.34 17.37
CA ARG A 188 1.03 -8.51 18.30
C ARG A 188 -0.12 -9.28 18.96
N LEU A 189 -0.59 -10.35 18.33
CA LEU A 189 -1.72 -11.17 18.77
C LEU A 189 -1.28 -12.44 19.52
N GLY A 190 -0.05 -12.91 19.29
CA GLY A 190 0.56 -14.03 20.01
C GLY A 190 0.74 -13.72 21.51
N PRO A 191 0.93 -14.77 22.34
CA PRO A 191 1.10 -14.59 23.78
C PRO A 191 2.28 -13.65 24.05
N GLN A 192 2.01 -12.47 24.62
CA GLN A 192 3.04 -11.57 25.14
C GLN A 192 3.94 -12.39 26.06
N GLN A 193 5.23 -12.49 25.72
CA GLN A 193 6.23 -13.03 26.63
C GLN A 193 6.18 -12.16 27.90
N ARG A 194 5.61 -12.72 28.96
CA ARG A 194 5.73 -12.21 30.33
C ARG A 194 7.14 -12.47 30.84
#